data_AF-A0A0U4C6C9-F1
#
_entry.id   AF-A0A0U4C6C9-F1
#
_cell.length_a   1.000
_cell.length_b   1.000
_cell.length_c   1.000
_cell.angle_alpha   90.00
_cell.angle_beta   90.00
_cell.angle_gamma   90.00
#
_symmetry.space_group_name_H-M   'P 1'
#
loop_
_entity.id
_entity.type
_entity.pdbx_description
1 polymer ?
#
loop_
_entity_poly.entity_id
_entity_poly.type
_entity_poly.pdbx_seq_one_letter_code
_entity_poly.pdbx_strand_id
1 'polypeptide(L)'
;MHLRWYYGQAREARASAARQQQPHTQLTINNALVQAGILAQFPLDEQMNGYGHEDTKFGLALAAAGVSVFHLDNPVLHNGLEPGASFLSKSEEAVRNLVQVHGHNGASRHSRLLRLALRLRRLGVATAAQAVLTAAEPQLRRNLLSARPSLRAFDLLKLSWLLKQL
;
A
#
# COMPACT_ATOMS: atom_id res chain seq x y z
N MET A 1 6.41 -7.93 18.32
CA MET A 1 5.28 -6.97 18.27
C MET A 1 5.66 -5.59 17.67
N HIS A 2 6.83 -5.39 17.05
CA HIS A 2 7.25 -4.04 16.62
C HIS A 2 6.98 -3.67 15.15
N LEU A 3 6.77 -4.64 14.25
CA LEU A 3 6.73 -4.35 12.81
C LEU A 3 5.60 -3.38 12.41
N ARG A 4 4.36 -3.62 12.88
CA ARG A 4 3.21 -2.78 12.53
C ARG A 4 3.39 -1.34 12.96
N TRP A 5 3.79 -1.15 14.22
CA TRP A 5 4.04 0.17 14.79
C TRP A 5 5.20 0.87 14.07
N TYR A 6 6.31 0.16 13.86
CA TYR A 6 7.49 0.71 13.19
C TYR A 6 7.18 1.13 11.75
N TYR A 7 6.42 0.32 11.01
CA TYR A 7 5.96 0.68 9.68
C TYR A 7 5.03 1.90 9.70
N GLY A 8 4.04 1.91 10.60
CA GLY A 8 3.11 3.02 10.76
C GLY A 8 3.81 4.35 11.00
N GLN A 9 4.74 4.38 11.97
CA GLN A 9 5.53 5.58 12.27
C GLN A 9 6.43 6.01 11.12
N ALA A 10 7.08 5.06 10.44
CA ALA A 10 8.07 5.39 9.42
C ALA A 10 7.48 5.71 8.03
N ARG A 11 6.28 5.21 7.71
CA ARG A 11 5.71 5.26 6.35
C ARG A 11 4.31 5.85 6.28
N GLU A 12 3.48 5.71 7.33
CA GLU A 12 2.07 6.14 7.31
C GLU A 12 1.86 7.48 8.05
N ALA A 13 2.59 7.72 9.14
CA ALA A 13 2.50 8.93 9.96
C ALA A 13 3.17 10.14 9.27
N ARG A 14 2.57 10.62 8.19
CA ARG A 14 3.05 11.77 7.41
C ARG A 14 2.29 13.04 7.77
N ALA A 15 3.01 14.15 7.94
CA ALA A 15 2.42 15.47 8.15
C ALA A 15 1.45 15.84 7.01
N SER A 16 0.39 16.58 7.36
CA SER A 16 -0.62 17.12 6.44
C SER A 16 0.03 17.79 5.22
N ALA A 17 1.00 18.67 5.43
CA ALA A 17 1.73 19.38 4.38
C ALA A 17 2.39 18.44 3.36
N ALA A 18 2.95 17.31 3.81
CA ALA A 18 3.58 16.33 2.92
C ALA A 18 2.56 15.49 2.15
N ARG A 19 1.37 15.25 2.71
CA ARG A 19 0.26 14.57 2.04
C ARG A 19 -0.43 15.49 1.02
N GLN A 20 -0.58 16.78 1.36
CA GLN A 20 -1.19 17.81 0.52
C GLN A 20 -0.49 18.04 -0.82
N GLN A 21 0.80 17.66 -0.95
CA GLN A 21 1.51 17.69 -2.23
C GLN A 21 0.94 16.72 -3.28
N GLN A 22 0.28 15.64 -2.85
CA GLN A 22 -0.35 14.66 -3.73
C GLN A 22 -1.67 14.15 -3.10
N PRO A 23 -2.66 15.03 -2.94
CA PRO A 23 -3.72 14.86 -1.94
C PRO A 23 -4.60 13.64 -2.21
N HIS A 24 -4.88 13.35 -3.48
CA HIS A 24 -5.65 12.17 -3.88
C HIS A 24 -4.90 10.85 -3.67
N THR A 25 -3.59 10.83 -3.90
CA THR A 25 -2.78 9.59 -3.79
C THR A 25 -2.35 9.28 -2.37
N GLN A 26 -2.45 10.26 -1.49
CA GLN A 26 -2.14 10.17 -0.05
C GLN A 26 -3.43 10.15 0.79
N LEU A 27 -4.58 9.95 0.14
CA LEU A 27 -5.86 9.82 0.80
C LEU A 27 -5.89 8.51 1.60
N THR A 28 -6.31 8.62 2.85
CA THR A 28 -6.54 7.50 3.77
C THR A 28 -7.88 7.71 4.44
N ILE A 29 -8.76 6.71 4.40
CA ILE A 29 -10.14 6.86 4.87
C ILE A 29 -10.34 6.61 6.37
N ASN A 30 -9.28 6.23 7.10
CA ASN A 30 -9.35 5.94 8.54
C ASN A 30 -9.95 7.08 9.37
N ASN A 31 -9.64 8.33 9.01
CA ASN A 31 -10.10 9.55 9.67
C ASN A 31 -10.51 10.57 8.59
N ALA A 32 -11.56 10.27 7.83
CA ALA A 32 -12.04 11.12 6.74
C ALA A 32 -13.43 11.70 7.03
N LEU A 33 -13.64 12.96 6.65
CA LEU A 33 -14.95 13.59 6.56
C LEU A 33 -15.25 13.82 5.09
N VAL A 34 -16.37 13.27 4.61
CA VAL A 34 -16.79 13.34 3.20
C VAL A 34 -18.22 13.86 3.13
N GLN A 35 -18.48 14.77 2.21
CA GLN A 35 -19.85 15.24 1.96
C GLN A 35 -20.71 14.09 1.44
N ALA A 36 -21.94 13.97 1.93
CA ALA A 36 -22.84 12.87 1.58
C ALA A 36 -23.05 12.73 0.06
N GLY A 37 -23.20 13.85 -0.66
CA GLY A 37 -23.36 13.83 -2.13
C GLY A 37 -22.13 13.27 -2.87
N ILE A 38 -20.92 13.55 -2.37
CA ILE A 38 -19.68 12.99 -2.94
C ILE A 38 -19.61 11.49 -2.69
N LEU A 39 -19.94 11.03 -1.47
CA LEU A 39 -19.94 9.60 -1.17
C LEU A 39 -21.02 8.83 -1.95
N ALA A 40 -22.19 9.45 -2.19
CA ALA A 40 -23.25 8.87 -3.01
C ALA A 40 -22.84 8.76 -4.50
N GLN A 41 -22.10 9.74 -5.01
CA GLN A 41 -21.60 9.73 -6.39
C GLN A 41 -20.41 8.78 -6.58
N PHE A 42 -19.55 8.68 -5.57
CA PHE A 42 -18.34 7.88 -5.57
C PHE A 42 -18.34 6.92 -4.35
N PRO A 43 -19.19 5.87 -4.36
CA PRO A 43 -19.22 4.93 -3.25
C PRO A 43 -17.88 4.21 -3.10
N LEU A 44 -17.54 3.84 -1.87
CA LEU A 44 -16.41 2.96 -1.62
C LEU A 44 -16.71 1.59 -2.24
N ASP A 45 -15.71 1.01 -2.88
CA ASP A 45 -15.88 -0.27 -3.57
C ASP A 45 -15.85 -1.43 -2.57
N GLU A 46 -17.03 -1.97 -2.25
CA GLU A 46 -17.18 -3.13 -1.37
C GLU A 46 -16.82 -4.46 -2.07
N GLN A 47 -16.58 -4.46 -3.39
CA GLN A 47 -16.25 -5.68 -4.15
C GLN A 47 -14.76 -6.03 -4.12
N MET A 48 -13.91 -5.17 -3.54
CA MET A 48 -12.51 -5.51 -3.31
C MET A 48 -12.40 -6.61 -2.25
N ASN A 49 -12.31 -7.86 -2.71
CA ASN A 49 -12.10 -9.00 -1.83
C ASN A 49 -10.69 -8.97 -1.21
N GLY A 50 -10.60 -8.77 0.11
CA GLY A 50 -9.35 -8.77 0.87
C GLY A 50 -8.86 -7.36 1.27
N TYR A 51 -7.75 -7.27 1.99
CA TYR A 51 -7.30 -6.00 2.58
C TYR A 51 -6.57 -5.06 1.60
N GLY A 52 -6.98 -3.79 1.53
CA GLY A 52 -6.17 -2.66 1.05
C GLY A 52 -6.46 -2.15 -0.36
N HIS A 53 -6.08 -0.88 -0.62
CA HIS A 53 -6.25 -0.09 -1.85
C HIS A 53 -7.64 0.48 -2.17
N GLU A 54 -8.63 0.30 -1.30
CA GLU A 54 -9.92 0.99 -1.39
C GLU A 54 -9.76 2.52 -1.37
N ASP A 55 -8.97 3.02 -0.42
CA ASP A 55 -8.62 4.43 -0.27
C ASP A 55 -7.92 5.00 -1.52
N THR A 56 -7.05 4.20 -2.13
CA THR A 56 -6.34 4.51 -3.36
C THR A 56 -7.33 4.63 -4.52
N LYS A 57 -8.25 3.68 -4.67
CA LYS A 57 -9.27 3.70 -5.72
C LYS A 57 -10.19 4.91 -5.57
N PHE A 58 -10.65 5.17 -4.35
CA PHE A 58 -11.48 6.32 -4.02
C PHE A 58 -10.75 7.64 -4.34
N GLY A 59 -9.50 7.77 -3.90
CA GLY A 59 -8.65 8.94 -4.22
C GLY A 59 -8.49 9.17 -5.72
N LEU A 60 -8.25 8.12 -6.51
CA LEU A 60 -8.15 8.21 -7.96
C LEU A 60 -9.47 8.65 -8.61
N ALA A 61 -10.61 8.15 -8.14
CA ALA A 61 -11.93 8.57 -8.62
C ALA A 61 -12.19 10.06 -8.35
N LEU A 62 -11.89 10.52 -7.13
CA LEU A 62 -11.98 11.93 -6.76
C LEU A 62 -11.04 12.81 -7.61
N ALA A 63 -9.84 12.32 -7.92
CA ALA A 63 -8.88 13.02 -8.78
C ALA A 63 -9.42 13.18 -10.20
N ALA A 64 -9.97 12.11 -10.77
CA ALA A 64 -10.55 12.12 -12.11
C ALA A 64 -11.75 13.08 -12.21
N ALA A 65 -12.52 13.22 -11.13
CA ALA A 65 -13.66 14.13 -11.04
C ALA A 65 -13.29 15.56 -10.61
N GLY A 66 -12.02 15.86 -10.35
CA GLY A 66 -11.58 17.18 -9.91
C GLY A 66 -12.05 17.58 -8.49
N VAL A 67 -12.45 16.61 -7.66
CA VAL A 67 -12.91 16.87 -6.30
C VAL A 67 -11.71 17.24 -5.43
N SER A 68 -11.80 18.36 -4.70
CA SER A 68 -10.72 18.83 -3.83
C SER A 68 -10.59 17.97 -2.58
N VAL A 69 -9.35 17.65 -2.20
CA VAL A 69 -9.02 16.91 -0.97
C VAL A 69 -8.08 17.76 -0.12
N PHE A 70 -8.47 17.96 1.14
CA PHE A 70 -7.70 18.72 2.13
C PHE A 70 -7.24 17.80 3.26
N HIS A 71 -5.94 17.78 3.52
CA HIS A 71 -5.36 16.99 4.61
C HIS A 71 -5.24 17.82 5.87
N LEU A 72 -5.76 17.27 6.97
CA LEU A 72 -5.58 17.78 8.32
C LEU A 72 -4.59 16.90 9.07
N ASP A 73 -3.89 17.46 10.05
CA ASP A 73 -3.07 16.70 10.99
C ASP A 73 -3.94 15.94 11.98
N ASN A 74 -4.46 14.80 11.50
CA ASN A 74 -5.23 13.83 12.26
C ASN A 74 -4.58 12.45 12.10
N PRO A 75 -3.41 12.23 12.72
CA PRO A 75 -2.63 11.01 12.52
C PRO A 75 -3.39 9.79 13.07
N VAL A 76 -3.29 8.68 12.35
CA VAL A 76 -3.77 7.39 12.85
C VAL A 76 -2.78 6.88 13.89
N LEU A 77 -3.27 6.56 15.09
CA LEU A 77 -2.47 5.99 16.15
C LEU A 77 -2.52 4.47 16.09
N HIS A 78 -1.35 3.84 16.00
CA HIS A 78 -1.21 2.39 16.06
C HIS A 78 -0.79 1.96 17.46
N ASN A 79 -1.73 1.46 18.26
CA ASN A 79 -1.45 1.04 19.65
C ASN A 79 -0.67 -0.29 19.76
N GLY A 80 -0.05 -0.77 18.67
CA GLY A 80 0.75 -2.01 18.66
C GLY A 80 -0.08 -3.29 18.86
N LEU A 81 -1.41 -3.20 18.79
CA LEU A 81 -2.35 -4.29 19.06
C LEU A 81 -2.34 -5.38 17.97
N GLU A 82 -1.84 -5.05 16.78
CA GLU A 82 -1.76 -6.01 15.67
C GLU A 82 -0.43 -6.80 15.70
N PRO A 83 -0.49 -8.14 15.78
CA PRO A 83 0.70 -8.97 15.67
C PRO A 83 1.41 -8.80 14.32
N GLY A 84 2.74 -8.85 14.32
CA GLY A 84 3.54 -8.70 13.10
C GLY A 84 3.18 -9.73 12.01
N ALA A 85 2.82 -10.96 12.40
CA ALA A 85 2.38 -11.98 11.45
C ALA A 85 1.04 -11.62 10.78
N SER A 86 0.07 -11.11 11.56
CA SER A 86 -1.21 -10.62 11.03
C SER A 86 -1.00 -9.44 10.07
N PHE A 87 -0.13 -8.50 10.44
CA PHE A 87 0.25 -7.38 9.57
C PHE A 87 0.88 -7.87 8.25
N LEU A 88 1.78 -8.87 8.30
CA LEU A 88 2.36 -9.45 7.09
C LEU A 88 1.32 -10.11 6.18
N SER A 89 0.35 -10.85 6.76
CA SER A 89 -0.74 -11.47 5.99
C SER A 89 -1.57 -10.41 5.25
N LYS A 90 -2.02 -9.37 5.98
CA LYS A 90 -2.78 -8.26 5.40
C LYS A 90 -1.98 -7.49 4.34
N SER A 91 -0.67 -7.34 4.56
CA SER A 91 0.21 -6.68 3.60
C SER A 91 0.40 -7.50 2.32
N GLU A 92 0.41 -8.82 2.43
CA GLU A 92 0.46 -9.73 1.28
C GLU A 92 -0.84 -9.64 0.47
N GLU A 93 -2.00 -9.63 1.13
CA GLU A 93 -3.30 -9.37 0.50
C GLU A 93 -3.33 -8.02 -0.23
N ALA A 94 -2.86 -6.95 0.42
CA ALA A 94 -2.78 -5.63 -0.20
C ALA A 94 -1.93 -5.62 -1.48
N VAL A 95 -0.82 -6.36 -1.51
CA VAL A 95 0.00 -6.50 -2.73
C VAL A 95 -0.76 -7.22 -3.86
N ARG A 96 -1.60 -8.22 -3.55
CA ARG A 96 -2.45 -8.86 -4.57
C ARG A 96 -3.49 -7.88 -5.11
N ASN A 97 -4.14 -7.13 -4.22
CA ASN A 97 -5.13 -6.13 -4.59
C ASN A 97 -4.54 -4.99 -5.42
N LEU A 98 -3.27 -4.63 -5.19
CA LEU A 98 -2.56 -3.64 -6.01
C LEU A 98 -2.55 -3.98 -7.51
N VAL A 99 -2.44 -5.26 -7.87
CA VAL A 99 -2.44 -5.71 -9.28
C VAL A 99 -3.82 -5.53 -9.89
N GLN A 100 -4.88 -5.82 -9.14
CA GLN A 100 -6.26 -5.63 -9.60
C GLN A 100 -6.54 -4.14 -9.86
N VAL A 101 -6.19 -3.26 -8.92
CA VAL A 101 -6.35 -1.81 -9.08
C VAL A 101 -5.51 -1.27 -10.25
N HIS A 102 -4.34 -1.86 -10.51
CA HIS A 102 -3.53 -1.51 -11.68
C HIS A 102 -4.25 -1.78 -13.00
N GLY A 103 -4.82 -2.98 -13.16
CA GLY A 103 -5.48 -3.39 -14.40
C GLY A 103 -6.67 -2.52 -14.79
N HIS A 104 -7.38 -1.97 -13.79
CA HIS A 104 -8.59 -1.19 -14.02
C HIS A 104 -8.36 0.33 -14.14
N ASN A 105 -7.40 0.93 -13.42
CA ASN A 105 -7.36 2.40 -13.24
C ASN A 105 -5.98 3.06 -13.42
N GLY A 106 -4.98 2.38 -14.00
CA GLY A 106 -3.69 3.02 -14.27
C GLY A 106 -2.86 3.36 -13.03
N ALA A 107 -3.10 2.66 -11.91
CA ALA A 107 -2.43 2.87 -10.61
C ALA A 107 -0.89 2.71 -10.63
N SER A 108 -0.32 2.23 -11.75
CA SER A 108 1.13 2.16 -11.97
C SER A 108 1.84 3.50 -11.81
N ARG A 109 1.18 4.63 -12.10
CA ARG A 109 1.80 5.96 -11.93
C ARG A 109 2.03 6.31 -10.45
N HIS A 110 1.28 5.70 -9.53
CA HIS A 110 1.24 6.12 -8.13
C HIS A 110 1.96 5.15 -7.19
N SER A 111 2.03 3.85 -7.50
CA SER A 111 2.78 2.87 -6.68
C SER A 111 4.24 2.73 -7.11
N ARG A 112 5.17 3.10 -6.21
CA ARG A 112 6.63 2.88 -6.40
C ARG A 112 6.97 1.40 -6.60
N LEU A 113 6.32 0.52 -5.83
CA LEU A 113 6.51 -0.92 -5.88
C LEU A 113 6.15 -1.47 -7.27
N LEU A 114 4.98 -1.05 -7.79
CA LEU A 114 4.50 -1.46 -9.11
C LEU A 114 5.38 -0.93 -10.24
N ARG A 115 5.85 0.32 -10.17
CA ARG A 115 6.81 0.85 -11.16
C ARG A 115 8.10 0.04 -11.23
N LEU A 116 8.63 -0.35 -10.07
CA LEU A 116 9.83 -1.18 -10.01
C LEU A 116 9.59 -2.55 -10.65
N ALA A 117 8.50 -3.22 -10.28
CA ALA A 117 8.16 -4.54 -10.84
C ALA A 117 7.96 -4.48 -12.36
N LEU A 118 7.23 -3.49 -12.87
CA LEU A 118 7.04 -3.28 -14.31
C LEU A 118 8.34 -2.92 -15.05
N ARG A 119 9.29 -2.25 -14.36
CA ARG A 119 10.61 -1.96 -14.93
C ARG A 119 11.44 -3.25 -15.03
N LEU A 120 11.44 -4.09 -14.01
CA LEU A 120 12.13 -5.39 -14.04
C LEU A 120 11.59 -6.28 -15.16
N ARG A 121 10.27 -6.28 -15.39
CA ARG A 121 9.64 -6.99 -16.52
C ARG A 121 10.10 -6.44 -17.87
N ARG A 122 10.08 -5.11 -18.04
CA ARG A 122 10.55 -4.46 -19.28
C ARG A 122 12.03 -4.72 -19.59
N LEU A 123 12.84 -4.92 -18.56
CA LEU A 123 14.26 -5.26 -18.70
C LEU A 123 14.51 -6.76 -18.92
N GLY A 124 13.49 -7.62 -18.91
CA GLY A 124 13.63 -9.06 -19.09
C GLY A 124 14.22 -9.83 -17.89
N VAL A 125 14.42 -9.16 -16.75
CA VAL A 125 15.07 -9.74 -15.55
C VAL A 125 14.08 -10.13 -14.44
N ALA A 126 12.77 -9.98 -14.69
CA ALA A 126 11.73 -10.25 -13.69
C ALA A 126 11.78 -11.69 -13.15
N THR A 127 11.96 -12.69 -14.01
CA THR A 127 12.03 -14.10 -13.60
C THR A 127 13.23 -14.39 -12.70
N ALA A 128 14.41 -13.86 -13.05
CA ALA A 128 15.61 -14.00 -12.23
C ALA A 128 15.45 -13.29 -10.87
N ALA A 129 14.91 -12.06 -10.88
CA ALA A 129 14.63 -11.31 -9.66
C ALA A 129 13.61 -12.04 -8.77
N GLN A 130 12.55 -12.59 -9.35
CA GLN A 130 11.53 -13.37 -8.64
C GLN A 130 12.14 -14.63 -8.01
N ALA A 131 13.00 -15.36 -8.73
CA ALA A 131 13.64 -16.56 -8.19
C ALA A 131 14.53 -16.24 -6.97
N VAL A 132 15.38 -15.21 -7.09
CA VAL A 132 16.25 -14.76 -5.99
C VAL A 132 15.42 -14.30 -4.79
N LEU A 133 14.39 -13.50 -5.02
CA LEU A 133 13.54 -12.99 -3.94
C LEU A 133 12.73 -14.08 -3.27
N THR A 134 12.19 -15.03 -4.05
CA THR A 134 11.44 -16.19 -3.52
C THR A 134 12.34 -17.05 -2.65
N ALA A 135 13.59 -17.30 -3.05
CA ALA A 135 14.55 -18.04 -2.24
C ALA A 135 14.91 -17.32 -0.92
N ALA A 136 14.87 -15.98 -0.92
CA ALA A 136 15.13 -15.16 0.26
C ALA A 136 13.90 -14.94 1.17
N GLU A 137 12.68 -15.28 0.73
CA GLU A 137 11.44 -15.03 1.48
C GLU A 137 11.47 -15.54 2.93
N PRO A 138 11.95 -16.77 3.23
CA PRO A 138 12.01 -17.27 4.60
C PRO A 138 12.88 -16.39 5.51
N GLN A 139 14.04 -15.94 5.02
CA GLN A 139 14.95 -15.07 5.75
C GLN A 139 14.35 -13.68 5.95
N LEU A 140 13.70 -13.13 4.91
CA LEU A 140 12.99 -11.84 4.99
C LEU A 140 11.87 -11.90 6.04
N ARG A 141 11.02 -12.94 6.02
CA ARG A 141 9.95 -13.13 7.02
C ARG A 141 10.51 -13.26 8.44
N ARG A 142 11.60 -14.03 8.62
CA ARG A 142 12.28 -14.15 9.93
C ARG A 142 12.81 -12.80 10.43
N ASN A 143 13.41 -11.98 9.56
CA ASN A 143 13.85 -10.64 9.94
C ASN A 143 12.66 -9.75 10.38
N LEU A 144 11.56 -9.79 9.63
CA LEU A 144 10.38 -8.95 9.90
C LEU A 144 9.63 -9.34 11.18
N LEU A 145 9.73 -10.60 11.59
CA LEU A 145 9.17 -11.10 12.85
C LEU A 145 10.17 -11.05 14.03
N SER A 146 11.40 -10.59 13.80
CA SER A 146 12.41 -10.42 14.84
C SER A 146 12.18 -9.18 15.70
N ALA A 147 13.02 -9.00 16.72
CA ALA A 147 13.04 -7.79 17.54
C ALA A 147 13.49 -6.53 16.76
N ARG A 148 14.18 -6.67 15.62
CA ARG A 148 14.72 -5.55 14.82
C ARG A 148 14.32 -5.69 13.34
N PRO A 149 13.05 -5.42 12.99
CA PRO A 149 12.57 -5.53 11.62
C PRO A 149 13.22 -4.49 10.69
N SER A 150 13.52 -4.89 9.46
CA SER A 150 14.02 -3.99 8.41
C SER A 150 12.93 -3.63 7.40
N LEU A 151 12.66 -2.33 7.22
CA LEU A 151 11.71 -1.88 6.19
C LEU A 151 12.21 -2.17 4.77
N ARG A 152 13.53 -2.25 4.56
CA ARG A 152 14.09 -2.68 3.28
C ARG A 152 13.77 -4.16 3.02
N ALA A 153 13.87 -5.00 4.04
CA ALA A 153 13.45 -6.41 3.93
C ALA A 153 11.95 -6.52 3.62
N PHE A 154 11.14 -5.62 4.20
CA PHE A 154 9.71 -5.57 3.90
C PHE A 154 9.42 -5.13 2.46
N ASP A 155 10.13 -4.12 1.96
CA ASP A 155 10.00 -3.67 0.58
C ASP A 155 10.41 -4.76 -0.43
N LEU A 156 11.47 -5.53 -0.13
CA LEU A 156 11.88 -6.70 -0.94
C LEU A 156 10.85 -7.83 -0.89
N LEU A 157 10.27 -8.11 0.28
CA LEU A 157 9.25 -9.14 0.44
C LEU A 157 7.98 -8.79 -0.35
N LYS A 158 7.52 -7.54 -0.27
CA LYS A 158 6.40 -7.04 -1.09
C LYS A 158 6.70 -7.11 -2.59
N LEU A 159 7.94 -6.82 -3.00
CA LEU A 159 8.33 -6.96 -4.41
C LEU A 159 8.28 -8.41 -4.86
N SER A 160 8.71 -9.36 -4.02
CA SER A 160 8.60 -10.79 -4.29
C SER A 160 7.14 -11.20 -4.53
N TRP A 161 6.25 -10.82 -3.61
CA TRP A 161 4.82 -11.07 -3.74
C TRP A 161 4.23 -10.47 -5.00
N LEU A 162 4.61 -9.23 -5.33
CA LEU A 162 4.09 -8.56 -6.52
C LEU A 162 4.55 -9.22 -7.82
N LEU A 163 5.83 -9.61 -7.91
CA LEU A 163 6.36 -10.29 -9.10
C LEU A 163 5.69 -11.65 -9.33
N LYS A 164 5.23 -12.33 -8.28
CA LYS A 164 4.45 -13.58 -8.40
C LYS A 164 3.06 -13.37 -8.98
N GLN A 165 2.51 -12.14 -8.91
CA GLN A 165 1.15 -11.80 -9.34
C GLN A 165 1.10 -11.15 -10.73
N LEU A 166 2.24 -10.73 -11.28
CA LEU A 166 2.37 -10.01 -12.56
C LEU A 166 2.75 -10.93 -13.72
#